data_AF-A0A931CZ23-F1
#
_entry.id   AF-A0A931CZ23-F1
#
_cell.length_a   1.000
_cell.length_b   1.000
_cell.length_c   1.000
_cell.angle_alpha   90.00
_cell.angle_beta   90.00
_cell.angle_gamma   90.00
#
_symmetry.space_group_name_H-M   'P 1'
#
loop_
_entity.id
_entity.type
_entity.pdbx_description
1 polymer ?
#
loop_
_entity_poly.entity_id
_entity_poly.type
_entity_poly.pdbx_seq_one_letter_code
_entity_poly.pdbx_strand_id
1 'polypeptide(L)'
;MEKVYKQLSRHLDNTPGGFPPTASGVELRILKQLFTPEQAQLTLCLVMMPEPVEAIALRAGKPAETILPMLKEMGEKGLILHIRKPDGDTFMLLQFVVGIWEYQVNRLTQQLIKDFNEYVPYLMKAQEAHKTQQLRVVPVEKSINTQLNIMDHEHLENLVRSQSKILVAPCICRREHTMVGKGCGKMEESCLVFGGGA
;
A
#
# COMPACT_ATOMS: atom_id res chain seq x y z
N MET A 1 10.26 0.69 23.19
CA MET A 1 9.16 0.91 22.22
C MET A 1 9.59 1.75 21.02
N GLU A 2 10.32 2.86 21.17
CA GLU A 2 10.73 3.68 20.01
C GLU A 2 11.65 2.96 19.01
N LYS A 3 12.47 2.00 19.49
CA LYS A 3 13.39 1.21 18.67
C LYS A 3 12.69 0.43 17.56
N VAL A 4 11.53 -0.20 17.83
CA VAL A 4 10.83 -1.01 16.82
C VAL A 4 10.29 -0.15 15.68
N TYR A 5 9.80 1.06 15.98
CA TYR A 5 9.33 1.98 14.93
C TYR A 5 10.48 2.51 14.08
N LYS A 6 11.67 2.73 14.66
CA LYS A 6 12.87 3.08 13.89
C LYS A 6 13.32 1.92 12.98
N GLN A 7 13.22 0.68 13.45
CA GLN A 7 13.49 -0.50 12.62
C GLN A 7 12.46 -0.64 11.51
N LEU A 8 11.17 -0.45 11.80
CA LEU A 8 10.10 -0.50 10.81
C LEU A 8 10.25 0.60 9.77
N SER A 9 10.57 1.83 10.18
CA SER A 9 10.85 2.94 9.26
C SER A 9 11.97 2.57 8.29
N ARG A 10 13.10 2.03 8.78
CA ARG A 10 14.19 1.55 7.91
C ARG A 10 13.78 0.38 7.02
N HIS A 11 12.94 -0.53 7.51
CA HIS A 11 12.44 -1.65 6.73
C HIS A 11 11.58 -1.19 5.55
N LEU A 12 10.69 -0.23 5.80
CA LEU A 12 9.88 0.41 4.76
C LEU A 12 10.73 1.28 3.83
N ASP A 13 11.80 1.91 4.33
CA ASP A 13 12.71 2.72 3.52
C ASP A 13 13.50 1.89 2.50
N ASN A 14 13.69 0.61 2.77
CA ASN A 14 14.30 -0.33 1.82
C ASN A 14 13.34 -0.83 0.73
N THR A 15 12.07 -0.41 0.74
CA THR A 15 11.12 -0.71 -0.34
C THR A 15 11.28 0.28 -1.51
N PRO A 16 10.80 -0.04 -2.73
CA PRO A 16 11.01 0.81 -3.91
C PRO A 16 10.47 2.23 -3.76
N GLY A 17 9.36 2.41 -3.05
CA GLY A 17 8.77 3.72 -2.78
C GLY A 17 9.52 4.55 -1.74
N GLY A 18 10.41 3.94 -0.94
CA GLY A 18 11.11 4.60 0.16
C GLY A 18 10.22 4.98 1.34
N PHE A 19 10.88 5.38 2.43
CA PHE A 19 10.26 5.87 3.66
C PHE A 19 11.33 6.64 4.48
N PRO A 20 11.87 7.74 3.93
CA PRO A 20 13.05 8.41 4.48
C PRO A 20 12.80 8.94 5.90
N PRO A 21 13.83 8.94 6.76
CA PRO A 21 13.76 9.57 8.08
C PRO A 21 13.68 11.10 7.95
N THR A 22 13.04 11.75 8.92
CA THR A 22 12.95 13.21 8.98
C THR A 22 13.52 13.76 10.28
N ALA A 23 13.93 15.03 10.26
CA ALA A 23 14.38 15.71 11.47
C ALA A 23 13.24 15.90 12.50
N SER A 24 11.98 16.03 12.05
CA SER A 24 10.82 16.17 12.94
C SER A 24 10.33 14.83 13.51
N GLY A 25 10.80 13.71 12.96
CA GLY A 25 10.32 12.37 13.32
C GLY A 25 8.86 12.11 12.92
N VAL A 26 8.32 12.86 11.94
CA VAL A 26 6.93 12.70 11.49
C VAL A 26 6.64 11.30 10.94
N GLU A 27 7.63 10.68 10.29
CA GLU A 27 7.54 9.30 9.82
C GLU A 27 7.28 8.33 10.98
N LEU A 28 7.91 8.55 12.14
CA LEU A 28 7.70 7.72 13.32
C LEU A 28 6.35 8.02 13.98
N ARG A 29 5.85 9.25 13.91
CA ARG A 29 4.50 9.61 14.40
C ARG A 29 3.42 8.92 13.56
N ILE A 30 3.59 8.87 12.25
CA ILE A 30 2.71 8.13 11.34
C ILE A 30 2.71 6.64 11.71
N LEU A 31 3.88 6.01 11.82
CA LEU A 31 3.96 4.58 12.15
C LEU A 31 3.31 4.23 13.50
N LYS A 32 3.45 5.10 14.52
CA LYS A 32 2.81 4.92 15.83
C LYS A 32 1.28 5.06 15.79
N GLN A 33 0.73 5.78 14.81
CA GLN A 33 -0.72 5.87 14.60
C GLN A 33 -1.26 4.62 13.89
N LEU A 34 -0.45 4.02 13.02
CA LEU A 34 -0.85 2.90 12.17
C LEU A 34 -0.65 1.53 12.83
N PHE A 35 0.45 1.34 13.56
CA PHE A 35 0.88 0.04 14.09
C PHE A 35 0.90 0.04 15.62
N THR A 36 0.53 -1.09 16.21
CA THR A 36 1.00 -1.40 17.58
C THR A 36 2.47 -1.83 17.55
N PRO A 37 3.19 -1.81 18.68
CA PRO A 37 4.57 -2.29 18.74
C PRO A 37 4.75 -3.74 18.27
N GLU A 38 3.77 -4.60 18.57
CA GLU A 38 3.78 -6.02 18.20
C GLU A 38 3.56 -6.20 16.70
N GLN A 39 2.62 -5.44 16.12
CA GLN A 39 2.40 -5.42 14.68
C GLN A 39 3.64 -4.90 13.95
N ALA A 40 4.23 -3.80 14.44
CA ALA A 40 5.47 -3.25 13.88
C ALA A 40 6.61 -4.27 13.91
N GLN A 41 6.76 -5.02 15.01
CA GLN A 41 7.76 -6.07 15.13
C GLN A 41 7.53 -7.22 14.14
N LEU A 42 6.27 -7.64 13.95
CA LEU A 42 5.92 -8.69 13.01
C LEU A 42 6.14 -8.25 11.56
N THR A 43 5.86 -6.98 11.23
CA THR A 43 6.09 -6.42 9.88
C THR A 43 7.53 -6.57 9.41
N LEU A 44 8.50 -6.54 10.33
CA LEU A 44 9.93 -6.76 10.01
C LEU A 44 10.22 -8.15 9.42
N CYS A 45 9.31 -9.11 9.61
CA CYS A 45 9.42 -10.48 9.11
C CYS A 45 8.73 -10.70 7.75
N LEU A 46 8.04 -9.69 7.20
CA LEU A 46 7.41 -9.75 5.89
C LEU A 46 8.34 -9.25 4.79
N VAL A 47 8.18 -9.81 3.59
CA VAL A 47 8.81 -9.34 2.36
C VAL A 47 7.75 -8.92 1.34
N MET A 48 8.18 -8.24 0.28
CA MET A 48 7.31 -7.84 -0.84
C MET A 48 7.06 -9.00 -1.82
N MET A 49 6.80 -10.20 -1.31
CA MET A 49 6.29 -11.35 -2.06
C MET A 49 5.17 -12.01 -1.25
N PRO A 50 4.08 -12.51 -1.88
CA PRO A 50 3.05 -13.23 -1.16
C PRO A 50 3.60 -14.53 -0.58
N GLU A 51 3.51 -14.68 0.73
CA GLU A 51 4.00 -15.86 1.45
C GLU A 51 2.94 -16.43 2.39
N PRO A 52 2.93 -17.76 2.60
CA PRO A 52 2.05 -18.37 3.58
C PRO A 52 2.54 -18.07 5.00
N VAL A 53 1.67 -18.26 6.00
CA VAL A 53 1.97 -17.90 7.39
C VAL A 53 3.18 -18.67 7.96
N GLU A 54 3.40 -19.90 7.50
CA GLU A 54 4.49 -20.78 7.95
C GLU A 54 5.87 -20.20 7.63
N ALA A 55 6.01 -19.56 6.46
CA ALA A 55 7.27 -18.91 6.06
C ALA A 55 7.57 -17.67 6.93
N ILE A 56 6.54 -16.90 7.25
CA ILE A 56 6.65 -15.71 8.12
C ILE A 56 6.94 -16.15 9.56
N ALA A 57 6.27 -17.21 10.03
CA ALA A 57 6.43 -17.81 11.35
C ALA A 57 7.87 -18.28 11.60
N LEU A 58 8.48 -18.93 10.60
CA LEU A 58 9.87 -19.35 10.64
C LEU A 58 10.83 -18.17 10.86
N ARG A 59 10.64 -17.06 10.12
CA ARG A 59 11.45 -15.84 10.30
C ARG A 59 11.16 -15.13 11.62
N ALA A 60 9.92 -15.16 12.07
CA ALA A 60 9.50 -14.55 13.34
C ALA A 60 9.95 -15.36 14.57
N GLY A 61 10.35 -16.63 14.40
CA GLY A 61 10.66 -17.55 15.49
C GLY A 61 9.45 -17.84 16.38
N LYS A 62 8.24 -17.86 15.81
CA LYS A 62 6.97 -18.05 16.53
C LYS A 62 6.12 -19.12 15.84
N PRO A 63 5.21 -19.81 16.54
CA PRO A 63 4.24 -20.71 15.91
C PRO A 63 3.31 -19.95 14.95
N ALA A 64 2.96 -20.58 13.82
CA ALA A 64 2.11 -19.99 12.80
C ALA A 64 0.72 -19.62 13.34
N GLU A 65 0.16 -20.49 14.19
CA GLU A 65 -1.15 -20.34 14.82
C GLU A 65 -1.19 -19.12 15.75
N THR A 66 -0.04 -18.72 16.30
CA THR A 66 0.07 -17.57 17.21
C THR A 66 0.09 -16.24 16.44
N ILE A 67 0.68 -16.21 15.23
CA ILE A 67 0.82 -14.98 14.45
C ILE A 67 -0.29 -14.79 13.41
N LEU A 68 -0.96 -15.86 12.99
CA LEU A 68 -2.01 -15.81 11.96
C LEU A 68 -3.14 -14.81 12.28
N PRO A 69 -3.69 -14.75 13.51
CA PRO A 69 -4.73 -13.77 13.83
C PRO A 69 -4.25 -12.33 13.66
N MET A 70 -3.01 -12.04 14.07
CA MET A 70 -2.40 -10.71 13.94
C MET A 70 -2.16 -10.33 12.49
N LEU A 71 -1.72 -11.27 11.64
CA LEU A 71 -1.56 -11.02 10.20
C LEU A 71 -2.91 -10.71 9.53
N LYS A 72 -3.97 -11.44 9.89
CA LYS A 72 -5.33 -11.16 9.38
C LYS A 72 -5.82 -9.77 9.80
N GLU A 73 -5.64 -9.43 11.08
CA GLU A 73 -6.00 -8.10 11.60
C GLU A 73 -5.21 -6.98 10.89
N MET A 74 -3.91 -7.17 10.67
CA MET A 74 -3.06 -6.22 9.93
C MET A 74 -3.52 -6.06 8.47
N GLY A 75 -3.96 -7.14 7.83
CA GLY A 75 -4.57 -7.11 6.50
C GLY A 75 -5.87 -6.29 6.47
N GLU A 76 -6.76 -6.49 7.44
CA GLU A 76 -8.02 -5.73 7.57
C GLU A 76 -7.80 -4.25 7.95
N LYS A 77 -6.67 -3.95 8.58
CA LYS A 77 -6.21 -2.57 8.84
C LYS A 77 -5.51 -1.95 7.63
N GLY A 78 -5.22 -2.70 6.57
CA GLY A 78 -4.52 -2.19 5.39
C GLY A 78 -3.03 -1.93 5.61
N LEU A 79 -2.41 -2.62 6.57
CA LEU A 79 -1.00 -2.46 6.93
C LEU A 79 -0.09 -3.43 6.16
N ILE A 80 -0.67 -4.51 5.67
CA ILE A 80 -0.05 -5.53 4.80
C ILE A 80 -1.09 -5.97 3.77
N LEU A 81 -0.66 -6.62 2.70
CA LEU A 81 -1.58 -7.23 1.75
C LEU A 81 -1.93 -8.65 2.22
N HIS A 82 -3.22 -8.89 2.44
CA HIS A 82 -3.77 -10.22 2.74
C HIS A 82 -4.52 -10.74 1.53
N ILE A 83 -3.99 -11.78 0.89
CA ILE A 83 -4.58 -12.42 -0.29
C ILE A 83 -5.21 -13.74 0.16
N ARG A 84 -6.53 -13.81 0.06
CA ARG A 84 -7.30 -15.02 0.37
C ARG A 84 -7.36 -15.91 -0.87
N LYS A 85 -6.93 -17.16 -0.74
CA LYS A 85 -6.97 -18.14 -1.82
C LYS A 85 -7.63 -19.44 -1.33
N PRO A 86 -8.20 -20.27 -2.23
CA PRO A 86 -8.79 -21.55 -1.86
C PRO A 86 -7.81 -22.52 -1.19
N ASP A 87 -6.52 -22.43 -1.57
CA ASP A 87 -5.41 -23.28 -1.09
C ASP A 87 -4.70 -22.71 0.16
N GLY A 88 -5.08 -21.52 0.62
CA GLY A 88 -4.54 -20.91 1.83
C GLY A 88 -4.31 -19.40 1.71
N ASP A 89 -4.41 -18.70 2.83
CA ASP A 89 -4.14 -17.28 2.90
C ASP A 89 -2.64 -17.00 2.71
N THR A 90 -2.32 -15.94 1.95
CA THR A 90 -0.96 -15.42 1.80
C THR A 90 -0.87 -13.96 2.22
N PHE A 91 0.29 -13.56 2.70
CA PHE A 91 0.54 -12.24 3.28
C PHE A 91 1.81 -11.64 2.68
N MET A 92 1.84 -10.33 2.52
CA MET A 92 2.92 -9.62 1.84
C MET A 92 3.10 -8.22 2.43
N LEU A 93 4.36 -7.77 2.53
CA LEU A 93 4.68 -6.40 2.91
C LEU A 93 4.15 -5.41 1.87
N LEU A 94 3.48 -4.36 2.35
CA LEU A 94 3.19 -3.17 1.56
C LEU A 94 4.26 -2.10 1.84
N GLN A 95 4.70 -1.41 0.79
CA GLN A 95 5.43 -0.15 0.94
C GLN A 95 4.49 0.95 1.45
N PHE A 96 5.03 2.12 1.81
CA PHE A 96 4.22 3.18 2.40
C PHE A 96 3.24 3.83 1.40
N VAL A 97 3.73 4.34 0.26
CA VAL A 97 2.91 4.99 -0.79
C VAL A 97 2.95 4.18 -2.09
N VAL A 98 1.76 4.04 -2.68
CA VAL A 98 1.26 2.85 -3.38
C VAL A 98 1.37 1.60 -2.50
N GLY A 99 0.65 1.63 -1.37
CA GLY A 99 0.53 0.56 -0.39
C GLY A 99 -0.25 1.00 0.85
N ILE A 100 0.43 1.04 2.00
CA ILE A 100 -0.19 1.26 3.32
C ILE A 100 -1.08 2.51 3.33
N TRP A 101 -0.62 3.61 2.74
CA TRP A 101 -1.36 4.87 2.70
C TRP A 101 -2.73 4.73 2.02
N GLU A 102 -2.76 4.23 0.78
CA GLU A 102 -3.99 4.07 -0.01
C GLU A 102 -5.00 3.16 0.69
N TYR A 103 -4.52 2.16 1.42
CA TYR A 103 -5.35 1.21 2.14
C TYR A 103 -5.95 1.81 3.43
N GLN A 104 -5.50 3.00 3.87
CA GLN A 104 -6.12 3.76 4.96
C GLN A 104 -7.35 4.56 4.53
N VAL A 105 -7.81 4.48 3.28
CA VAL A 105 -8.91 5.32 2.76
C VAL A 105 -10.17 5.36 3.64
N ASN A 106 -10.52 4.24 4.29
CA ASN A 106 -11.68 4.13 5.19
C ASN A 106 -11.33 4.32 6.68
N ARG A 107 -10.07 4.61 7.00
CA ARG A 107 -9.50 4.73 8.36
C ARG A 107 -8.75 6.05 8.58
N LEU A 108 -8.87 7.00 7.65
CA LEU A 108 -8.25 8.31 7.76
C LEU A 108 -8.73 9.06 9.01
N THR A 109 -7.81 9.78 9.64
CA THR A 109 -8.10 10.75 10.70
C THR A 109 -7.47 12.09 10.32
N GLN A 110 -8.01 13.20 10.81
CA GLN A 110 -7.44 14.53 10.52
C GLN A 110 -5.97 14.63 10.98
N GLN A 111 -5.61 13.99 12.08
CA GLN A 111 -4.24 13.97 12.57
C GLN A 111 -3.31 13.17 11.65
N LEU A 112 -3.74 11.98 11.21
CA LEU A 112 -2.97 11.17 10.27
C LEU A 112 -2.77 11.90 8.93
N ILE A 113 -3.81 12.58 8.43
CA ILE A 113 -3.73 13.42 7.23
C ILE A 113 -2.74 14.57 7.41
N LYS A 114 -2.76 15.23 8.58
CA LYS A 114 -1.85 16.33 8.88
C LYS A 114 -0.39 15.87 8.89
N ASP A 115 -0.10 14.75 9.58
CA ASP A 115 1.25 14.19 9.63
C ASP A 115 1.70 13.71 8.24
N PHE A 116 0.80 13.09 7.46
CA PHE A 116 1.11 12.70 6.07
C PHE A 116 1.44 13.92 5.20
N ASN A 117 0.66 15.00 5.26
CA ASN A 117 0.93 16.22 4.50
C ASN A 117 2.25 16.90 4.89
N GLU A 118 2.64 16.84 6.17
CA GLU A 118 3.97 17.27 6.61
C GLU A 118 5.08 16.38 6.02
N TYR A 119 4.80 15.08 5.86
CA TYR A 119 5.77 14.09 5.38
C TYR A 119 5.97 14.06 3.87
N VAL A 120 4.91 14.30 3.07
CA VAL A 120 4.92 14.19 1.59
C VAL A 120 6.12 14.90 0.94
N PRO A 121 6.49 16.14 1.29
CA PRO A 121 7.64 16.81 0.67
C PRO A 121 8.97 16.05 0.85
N TYR A 122 9.16 15.38 1.99
CA TYR A 122 10.35 14.58 2.27
C TYR A 122 10.36 13.31 1.43
N LEU A 123 9.21 12.63 1.35
CA LEU A 123 9.04 11.42 0.55
C LEU A 123 9.29 11.69 -0.94
N MET A 124 8.67 12.74 -1.49
CA MET A 124 8.83 13.13 -2.91
C MET A 124 10.31 13.45 -3.22
N LYS A 125 10.96 14.23 -2.37
CA LYS A 125 12.38 14.57 -2.55
C LYS A 125 13.29 13.34 -2.54
N ALA A 126 13.00 12.35 -1.70
CA ALA A 126 13.76 11.10 -1.67
C ALA A 126 13.54 10.29 -2.95
N GLN A 127 12.30 10.16 -3.41
CA GLN A 127 11.96 9.45 -4.66
C GLN A 127 12.61 10.10 -5.88
N GLU A 128 12.60 11.43 -5.98
CA GLU A 128 13.29 12.17 -7.05
C GLU A 128 14.81 11.91 -7.05
N ALA A 129 15.42 11.72 -5.88
CA ALA A 129 16.83 11.45 -5.74
C ALA A 129 17.22 10.00 -6.12
N HIS A 130 16.25 9.09 -6.26
CA HIS A 130 16.53 7.71 -6.64
C HIS A 130 17.05 7.64 -8.09
N LYS A 131 18.20 6.99 -8.30
CA LYS A 131 18.74 6.76 -9.65
C LYS A 131 17.78 5.96 -10.53
N THR A 132 17.07 5.01 -9.94
CA THR A 132 16.05 4.21 -10.61
C THR A 132 14.69 4.60 -10.07
N GLN A 133 13.87 5.24 -10.91
CA GLN A 133 12.52 5.64 -10.56
C GLN A 133 11.60 4.42 -10.46
N GLN A 134 10.71 4.42 -9.45
CA GLN A 134 9.71 3.36 -9.25
C GLN A 134 8.78 3.25 -10.46
N LEU A 135 8.31 4.39 -10.97
CA LEU A 135 7.56 4.49 -12.22
C LEU A 135 8.53 4.93 -13.31
N ARG A 136 8.89 4.00 -14.20
CA ARG A 136 9.80 4.28 -15.31
C ARG A 136 9.36 3.56 -16.58
N VAL A 137 9.67 4.18 -17.71
CA VAL A 137 9.53 3.52 -19.01
C VAL A 137 10.68 2.54 -19.18
N VAL A 138 10.36 1.27 -19.42
CA VAL A 138 11.35 0.25 -19.79
C VAL A 138 11.28 0.07 -21.30
N PRO A 139 12.27 0.55 -22.08
CA PRO A 139 12.30 0.29 -23.51
C PRO A 139 12.53 -1.20 -23.73
N VAL A 140 11.63 -1.84 -24.50
CA VAL A 140 11.73 -3.28 -24.82
C VAL A 140 12.43 -3.53 -26.16
N GLU A 141 12.99 -2.49 -26.80
CA GLU A 141 13.69 -2.51 -28.11
C GLU A 141 12.94 -3.27 -29.23
N LYS A 142 11.63 -3.43 -29.06
CA LYS A 142 10.74 -4.03 -30.04
C LYS A 142 9.90 -2.91 -30.63
N SER A 143 9.79 -2.92 -31.96
CA SER A 143 8.68 -2.25 -32.61
C SER A 143 7.41 -2.98 -32.15
N ILE A 144 6.72 -2.40 -31.18
CA ILE A 144 5.32 -2.74 -30.94
C ILE A 144 4.61 -2.22 -32.18
N ASN A 145 3.99 -3.10 -32.96
CA ASN A 145 3.23 -2.70 -34.13
C ASN A 145 2.05 -1.85 -33.61
N THR A 146 2.21 -0.52 -33.62
CA THR A 146 1.22 0.44 -33.16
C THR A 146 0.11 0.55 -34.19
N GLN A 147 -0.54 -0.57 -34.51
CA GLN A 147 -1.93 -0.48 -34.93
C GLN A 147 -2.65 0.14 -33.74
N LEU A 148 -2.78 1.47 -33.77
CA LEU A 148 -3.69 2.23 -32.94
C LEU A 148 -5.09 1.75 -33.33
N ASN A 149 -5.46 0.57 -32.85
CA ASN A 149 -6.81 0.09 -32.95
C ASN A 149 -7.61 1.06 -32.08
N ILE A 150 -8.45 1.86 -32.74
CA ILE A 150 -9.56 2.52 -32.07
C ILE A 150 -10.36 1.36 -31.49
N MET A 151 -10.21 1.10 -30.20
CA MET A 151 -10.99 0.06 -29.56
C MET A 151 -12.44 0.54 -29.57
N ASP A 152 -13.30 -0.20 -30.25
CA ASP A 152 -14.74 0.04 -30.17
C ASP A 152 -15.18 0.00 -28.70
N HIS A 153 -16.13 0.85 -28.35
CA HIS A 153 -16.71 0.94 -27.00
C HIS A 153 -17.12 -0.44 -26.42
N GLU A 154 -17.57 -1.34 -27.29
CA GLU A 154 -17.96 -2.72 -27.01
C GLU A 154 -16.81 -3.56 -26.41
N HIS A 155 -15.54 -3.29 -26.78
CA HIS A 155 -14.40 -4.02 -26.23
C HIS A 155 -14.08 -3.64 -24.78
N LEU A 156 -14.27 -2.37 -24.40
CA LEU A 156 -14.13 -1.93 -23.01
C LEU A 156 -15.23 -2.56 -22.14
N GLU A 157 -16.46 -2.58 -22.65
CA GLU A 157 -17.58 -3.22 -21.97
C GLU A 157 -17.31 -4.71 -21.72
N ASN A 158 -16.76 -5.41 -22.72
CA ASN A 158 -16.37 -6.82 -22.58
C ASN A 158 -15.29 -7.00 -21.50
N LEU A 159 -14.29 -6.11 -21.42
CA LEU A 159 -13.25 -6.16 -20.38
C LEU A 159 -13.88 -6.04 -18.99
N VAL A 160 -14.80 -5.10 -18.79
CA VAL A 160 -15.51 -4.90 -17.52
C VAL A 160 -16.41 -6.10 -17.20
N ARG A 161 -17.21 -6.56 -18.17
CA ARG A 161 -18.11 -7.73 -18.01
C ARG A 161 -17.36 -9.02 -17.73
N SER A 162 -16.12 -9.15 -18.20
CA SER A 162 -15.28 -10.33 -17.94
C SER A 162 -14.76 -10.42 -16.50
N GLN A 163 -14.85 -9.34 -15.71
CA GLN A 163 -14.39 -9.34 -14.33
C GLN A 163 -15.40 -10.04 -13.42
N SER A 164 -14.94 -11.06 -12.69
CA SER A 164 -15.76 -11.79 -11.71
C SER A 164 -16.02 -10.99 -10.43
N LYS A 165 -15.19 -9.99 -10.15
CA LYS A 165 -15.29 -9.12 -8.96
C LYS A 165 -14.92 -7.69 -9.34
N ILE A 166 -15.76 -6.75 -8.92
CA ILE A 166 -15.61 -5.32 -9.14
C ILE A 166 -15.89 -4.63 -7.81
N LEU A 167 -14.98 -3.78 -7.38
CA LEU A 167 -15.11 -2.98 -6.16
C LEU A 167 -14.98 -1.49 -6.49
N VAL A 168 -15.81 -0.69 -5.83
CA VAL A 168 -15.72 0.77 -5.86
C VAL A 168 -15.29 1.24 -4.48
N ALA A 169 -14.17 1.95 -4.42
CA ALA A 169 -13.68 2.59 -3.22
C ALA A 169 -13.69 4.12 -3.38
N PRO A 170 -13.73 4.87 -2.26
CA PRO A 170 -13.41 6.29 -2.30
C PRO A 170 -11.99 6.49 -2.85
N CYS A 171 -11.78 7.56 -3.62
CA CYS A 171 -10.43 8.00 -3.98
C CYS A 171 -9.79 8.63 -2.75
N ILE A 172 -8.68 8.05 -2.26
CA ILE A 172 -8.02 8.51 -1.04
C ILE A 172 -7.67 10.01 -1.08
N CYS A 173 -7.13 10.49 -2.21
CA CYS A 173 -6.78 11.91 -2.35
C CYS A 173 -8.02 12.82 -2.26
N ARG A 174 -9.15 12.42 -2.88
CA ARG A 174 -10.40 13.19 -2.78
C ARG A 174 -10.93 13.20 -1.36
N ARG A 175 -10.99 12.03 -0.72
CA ARG A 175 -11.43 11.86 0.67
C ARG A 175 -10.58 12.68 1.64
N GLU A 176 -9.26 12.60 1.50
CA GLU A 176 -8.29 13.37 2.28
C GLU A 176 -8.59 14.88 2.18
N HIS A 177 -8.65 15.40 0.96
CA HIS A 177 -8.91 16.83 0.72
C HIS A 177 -10.28 17.26 1.23
N THR A 178 -11.33 16.45 1.07
CA THR A 178 -12.66 16.71 1.65
C THR A 178 -12.58 16.81 3.17
N MET A 179 -11.89 15.89 3.84
CA MET A 179 -11.77 15.86 5.30
C MET A 179 -11.04 17.07 5.90
N VAL A 180 -10.21 17.76 5.11
CA VAL A 180 -9.50 18.99 5.52
C VAL A 180 -10.12 20.27 4.93
N GLY A 181 -11.34 20.20 4.41
CA GLY A 181 -12.07 21.36 3.88
C GLY A 181 -11.53 21.90 2.56
N LYS A 182 -10.70 21.13 1.84
CA LYS A 182 -10.11 21.48 0.53
C LYS A 182 -10.64 20.57 -0.60
N GLY A 183 -11.82 20.00 -0.43
CA GLY A 183 -12.43 19.09 -1.39
C GLY A 183 -12.60 19.75 -2.77
N CYS A 184 -12.38 18.98 -3.84
CA CYS A 184 -12.48 19.47 -5.22
C CYS A 184 -13.90 19.41 -5.82
N GLY A 185 -14.91 18.98 -5.05
CA GLY A 185 -16.29 18.82 -5.49
C GLY A 185 -16.54 17.67 -6.47
N LYS A 186 -15.55 16.79 -6.71
CA LYS A 186 -15.69 15.60 -7.56
C LYS A 186 -16.13 14.39 -6.74
N MET A 187 -16.85 13.47 -7.38
CA MET A 187 -17.34 12.23 -6.76
C MET A 187 -16.21 11.45 -6.08
N GLU A 188 -16.40 11.04 -4.83
CA GLU A 188 -15.35 10.32 -4.12
C GLU A 188 -15.26 8.85 -4.56
N GLU A 189 -16.41 8.19 -4.78
CA GLU A 189 -16.54 6.79 -5.23
C GLU A 189 -16.09 6.61 -6.68
N SER A 190 -14.78 6.74 -6.91
CA SER A 190 -14.18 6.79 -8.25
C SER A 190 -12.93 5.93 -8.39
N CYS A 191 -12.51 5.26 -7.31
CA CYS A 191 -11.43 4.29 -7.36
C CYS A 191 -12.02 2.92 -7.70
N LEU A 192 -11.92 2.53 -8.97
CA LEU A 192 -12.40 1.23 -9.45
C LEU A 192 -11.30 0.18 -9.31
N VAL A 193 -11.65 -0.97 -8.74
CA VAL A 193 -10.75 -2.10 -8.57
C VAL A 193 -11.39 -3.35 -9.17
N PHE A 194 -10.60 -4.13 -9.92
CA PHE A 194 -11.09 -5.25 -10.71
C PHE A 194 -10.34 -6.55 -10.39
N GLY A 195 -11.03 -7.68 -10.54
CA GLY A 195 -10.43 -9.01 -10.48
C GLY A 195 -9.79 -9.31 -9.13
N GLY A 196 -8.57 -9.84 -9.13
CA GLY A 196 -7.85 -10.23 -7.90
C GLY A 196 -7.47 -9.08 -6.96
N GLY A 197 -7.56 -7.83 -7.42
CA GLY A 197 -7.37 -6.66 -6.55
C GLY A 197 -8.64 -6.24 -5.80
N ALA A 198 -9.83 -6.68 -6.26
CA ALA A 198 -11.13 -6.30 -5.71
C ALA A 198 -11.51 -7.16 -4.50
#